data_AF-A0AAV2ECU9-F1
#
_entry.id   AF-A0AAV2ECU9-F1
#
_cell.length_a   1.000
_cell.length_b   1.000
_cell.length_c   1.000
_cell.angle_alpha   90.00
_cell.angle_beta   90.00
_cell.angle_gamma   90.00
#
_symmetry.space_group_name_H-M   'P 1'
#
loop_
_entity.id
_entity.type
_entity.pdbx_description
1 polymer ?
#
loop_
_entity_poly.entity_id
_entity_poly.type
_entity_poly.pdbx_seq_one_letter_code
_entity_poly.pdbx_strand_id
1 'polypeptide(L)'
;MSKAKFLKSMIISFWKQDLYSGDWVLRFGAHEKVLGFWPAEIFNGLADSASNVEWGGEVYSPPGTTIPPMGSGCRPVGDTQLDGYASSIRTVDENSNVDYNPTDCEIYLDDRVHYGAIDKGDVGGTLQRLFEFGVRSISADRRRLLPFVFSSSPATGELVNKSIRVTRTPPPPPVLDLPCLWRPARRAEDEPAAVPCRASLFATKCAQASLSAAPSLPPPPRQACRRLDFGNQVRRLEIHVGQNLPSKASRQLEHLNKPANITIQTTYGDTYDCVDFYKQPAFDHPSLKNHNYSFQMNYSHLDLEVRATNNSSGSFSSKLLNIWSNGKGCPIGTVPIKRTTGHDLVKMKSVDEAASSILNPGVHVAILRSTGDKKYYGGGMHTTVYKPVVHDRQYSSSRVKFQNGPDSIAAGWVVNPSLYHDGEARLFIYTITKDSSCYNVYCPGFVIVSHDIPIDTIFQPVSQRGGAIFLQRFFIHKDVVTGDWVLVVGFENKVVGFWPKTIFTGLYDFANYAEWGGEVYSPYGVDPPPMGSGCRPVGDVKLDGYAKQITVIDEDGKVDYDPSDCEAYSDDMYTVINQENVGGDLQYLVEFGGNHCLAECKAN
;
A
#
# COMPACT_ATOMS: atom_id res chain seq x y z
N MET A 1 -10.10 42.80 18.17
CA MET A 1 -8.95 41.90 18.46
C MET A 1 -8.95 40.80 17.43
N SER A 2 -8.09 40.88 16.41
CA SER A 2 -7.77 39.71 15.59
C SER A 2 -6.81 38.81 16.38
N LYS A 3 -7.03 37.49 16.38
CA LYS A 3 -5.94 36.57 16.71
C LYS A 3 -4.97 36.61 15.55
N ALA A 4 -3.75 37.11 15.78
CA ALA A 4 -2.68 36.92 14.82
C ALA A 4 -2.54 35.41 14.56
N LYS A 5 -2.50 34.99 13.30
CA LYS A 5 -2.10 33.61 12.98
C LYS A 5 -0.68 33.46 13.50
N PHE A 6 -0.46 32.53 14.43
CA PHE A 6 0.89 32.13 14.81
C PHE A 6 1.66 31.79 13.52
N LEU A 7 2.81 32.43 13.33
CA LEU A 7 3.81 31.92 12.40
C LEU A 7 4.11 30.49 12.83
N LYS A 8 3.99 29.52 11.91
CA LYS A 8 4.37 28.14 12.22
C LYS A 8 5.88 28.12 12.42
N SER A 9 6.32 28.04 13.67
CA SER A 9 7.73 27.89 14.03
C SER A 9 8.29 26.64 13.35
N MET A 10 9.31 26.83 12.52
CA MET A 10 9.90 25.79 11.69
C MET A 10 11.10 25.19 12.40
N ILE A 11 10.87 24.11 13.15
CA ILE A 11 11.94 23.38 13.82
C ILE A 11 12.82 22.71 12.76
N ILE A 12 14.13 22.87 12.88
CA ILE A 12 15.16 22.10 12.18
C ILE A 12 16.07 21.51 13.26
N SER A 13 16.46 20.25 13.13
CA SER A 13 17.44 19.65 14.04
C SER A 13 18.24 18.53 13.37
N PHE A 14 19.51 18.45 13.72
CA PHE A 14 20.45 17.43 13.27
C PHE A 14 20.68 16.44 14.41
N TRP A 15 20.61 15.14 14.14
CA TRP A 15 20.71 14.08 15.14
C TRP A 15 21.57 12.92 14.66
N LYS A 16 22.62 12.56 15.40
CA LYS A 16 23.46 11.40 15.13
C LYS A 16 22.84 10.07 15.65
N GLN A 17 21.52 9.92 15.51
CA GLN A 17 20.74 8.96 16.31
C GLN A 17 20.40 7.64 15.59
N ASP A 18 21.07 7.29 14.49
CA ASP A 18 21.03 5.91 14.01
C ASP A 18 22.04 5.06 14.81
N LEU A 19 21.52 4.19 15.67
CA LEU A 19 22.31 3.30 16.55
C LEU A 19 22.98 2.13 15.80
N TYR A 20 22.77 2.00 14.48
CA TYR A 20 23.38 0.96 13.64
C TYR A 20 24.36 1.51 12.61
N SER A 21 24.14 2.71 12.04
CA SER A 21 25.08 3.34 11.08
C SER A 21 25.89 4.50 11.66
N GLY A 22 25.38 5.22 12.66
CA GLY A 22 26.00 6.44 13.19
C GLY A 22 25.79 7.70 12.33
N ASP A 23 24.84 7.68 11.40
CA ASP A 23 24.61 8.76 10.43
C ASP A 23 24.01 10.03 11.05
N TRP A 24 24.24 11.17 10.38
CA TRP A 24 23.66 12.46 10.73
C TRP A 24 22.30 12.65 10.06
N VAL A 25 21.22 12.57 10.84
CA VAL A 25 19.84 12.65 10.37
C VAL A 25 19.31 14.09 10.45
N LEU A 26 18.77 14.60 9.34
CA LEU A 26 18.06 15.88 9.28
C LEU A 26 16.57 15.69 9.62
N ARG A 27 16.08 16.40 10.63
CA ARG A 27 14.66 16.45 11.01
C ARG A 27 14.07 17.85 10.84
N PHE A 28 12.79 17.91 10.48
CA PHE A 28 12.11 19.14 10.08
C PHE A 28 10.65 19.23 10.54
N GLY A 29 10.23 20.45 10.88
CA GLY A 29 8.87 20.78 11.30
C GLY A 29 8.53 20.37 12.74
N ALA A 30 7.36 20.79 13.22
CA ALA A 30 6.92 20.60 14.61
C ALA A 30 6.69 19.14 15.06
N HIS A 31 6.83 18.17 14.14
CA HIS A 31 6.79 16.73 14.41
C HIS A 31 8.14 16.04 14.18
N GLU A 32 9.22 16.81 14.01
CA GLU A 32 10.59 16.33 13.72
C GLU A 32 10.67 15.28 12.60
N LYS A 33 9.91 15.47 11.51
CA LYS A 33 9.93 14.53 10.37
C LYS A 33 11.33 14.45 9.78
N VAL A 34 11.89 13.24 9.71
CA VAL A 34 13.14 12.97 8.99
C VAL A 34 12.97 13.35 7.52
N LEU A 35 13.88 14.18 7.01
CA LEU A 35 13.96 14.55 5.58
C LEU A 35 15.01 13.72 4.82
N GLY A 36 16.05 13.27 5.51
CA GLY A 36 17.20 12.58 4.94
C GLY A 36 18.35 12.50 5.94
N PHE A 37 19.49 11.99 5.50
CA PHE A 37 20.68 11.81 6.32
C PHE A 37 21.96 12.05 5.51
N TRP A 38 23.06 12.32 6.20
CA TRP A 38 24.41 12.25 5.68
C TRP A 38 25.14 11.04 6.29
N PRO A 39 25.71 10.14 5.47
CA PRO A 39 26.43 8.98 5.99
C PRO A 39 27.60 9.36 6.90
N ALA A 40 27.88 8.57 7.94
CA ALA A 40 29.02 8.82 8.82
C ALA A 40 30.36 8.84 8.05
N GLU A 41 30.51 7.99 7.03
CA GLU A 41 31.78 7.76 6.33
C GLU A 41 32.19 8.90 5.38
N ILE A 42 31.30 9.86 5.07
CA ILE A 42 31.68 11.05 4.30
C ILE A 42 32.35 12.14 5.15
N PHE A 43 32.45 11.95 6.48
CA PHE A 43 32.98 12.94 7.40
C PHE A 43 34.26 12.49 8.11
N ASN A 44 35.39 13.14 7.80
CA ASN A 44 36.66 12.90 8.51
C ASN A 44 36.66 13.33 9.99
N GLY A 45 35.70 14.15 10.44
CA GLY A 45 35.66 14.72 11.79
C GLY A 45 34.29 14.80 12.46
N LEU A 46 33.20 14.47 11.74
CA LEU A 46 31.84 14.38 12.31
C LEU A 46 31.36 12.92 12.46
N ALA A 47 32.12 11.93 12.01
CA ALA A 47 31.74 10.51 12.11
C ALA A 47 31.46 10.06 13.56
N ASP A 48 32.09 10.69 14.56
CA ASP A 48 31.89 10.38 15.98
C ASP A 48 30.97 11.37 16.69
N SER A 49 31.23 12.67 16.61
CA SER A 49 30.40 13.74 17.21
C SER A 49 30.68 15.09 16.54
N ALA A 50 29.93 16.14 16.89
CA ALA A 50 30.26 17.52 16.52
C ALA A 50 31.00 18.22 17.66
N SER A 51 32.16 18.80 17.39
CA SER A 51 32.94 19.58 18.37
C SER A 51 32.53 21.06 18.46
N ASN A 52 31.61 21.50 17.60
CA ASN A 52 31.05 22.84 17.52
C ASN A 52 29.66 22.76 16.87
N VAL A 53 28.72 23.60 17.28
CA VAL A 53 27.37 23.71 16.70
C VAL A 53 26.99 25.18 16.65
N GLU A 54 26.52 25.64 15.50
CA GLU A 54 26.23 27.06 15.25
C GLU A 54 24.77 27.27 14.83
N TRP A 55 24.18 28.39 15.25
CA TRP A 55 22.83 28.81 14.89
C TRP A 55 22.84 30.28 14.46
N GLY A 56 22.29 30.59 13.29
CA GLY A 56 22.30 31.94 12.75
C GLY A 56 21.96 31.98 11.26
N GLY A 57 22.62 32.87 10.52
CA GLY A 57 22.59 32.93 9.07
C GLY A 57 23.99 33.13 8.50
N GLU A 58 24.23 32.56 7.33
CA GLU A 58 25.45 32.76 6.53
C GLU A 58 25.11 33.59 5.28
N VAL A 59 26.07 34.40 4.81
CA VAL A 59 25.94 35.28 3.66
C VAL A 59 27.28 35.43 2.96
N TYR A 60 27.30 35.27 1.64
CA TYR A 60 28.52 35.33 0.82
C TYR A 60 28.40 36.37 -0.31
N SER A 61 29.48 37.11 -0.55
CA SER A 61 29.62 38.05 -1.67
C SER A 61 31.05 38.07 -2.20
N PRO A 62 31.28 37.90 -3.52
CA PRO A 62 32.61 38.05 -4.11
C PRO A 62 33.22 39.45 -3.86
N PRO A 63 34.55 39.58 -3.77
CA PRO A 63 35.21 40.86 -3.52
C PRO A 63 34.78 41.97 -4.50
N GLY A 64 34.42 43.14 -3.97
CA GLY A 64 33.98 44.30 -4.76
C GLY A 64 32.52 44.26 -5.22
N THR A 65 31.74 43.24 -4.85
CA THR A 65 30.28 43.20 -5.10
C THR A 65 29.48 43.80 -3.93
N THR A 66 28.15 43.90 -4.09
CA THR A 66 27.27 44.42 -3.02
C THR A 66 27.03 43.35 -1.96
N ILE A 67 27.25 43.73 -0.70
CA ILE A 67 27.02 42.89 0.48
C ILE A 67 25.52 42.53 0.57
N PRO A 68 25.13 41.24 0.59
CA PRO A 68 23.73 40.82 0.60
C PRO A 68 23.07 40.99 1.98
N PRO A 69 21.73 41.14 2.02
CA PRO A 69 21.01 41.20 3.28
C PRO A 69 20.95 39.84 3.99
N MET A 70 21.02 39.87 5.31
CA MET A 70 20.89 38.72 6.20
C MET A 70 19.67 38.87 7.12
N GLY A 71 19.04 37.75 7.51
CA GLY A 71 17.89 37.75 8.41
C GLY A 71 16.70 38.50 7.81
N SER A 72 16.14 39.45 8.57
CA SER A 72 15.05 40.33 8.09
C SER A 72 15.50 41.46 7.15
N GLY A 73 16.79 41.54 6.80
CA GLY A 73 17.36 42.65 6.03
C GLY A 73 17.60 43.92 6.86
N CYS A 74 17.37 43.85 8.18
CA CYS A 74 17.65 44.89 9.16
C CYS A 74 18.61 44.37 10.24
N ARG A 75 19.22 45.27 11.03
CA ARG A 75 20.06 44.91 12.17
C ARG A 75 19.13 44.63 13.35
N PRO A 76 19.30 43.53 14.10
CA PRO A 76 18.38 43.19 15.18
C PRO A 76 18.28 44.31 16.21
N VAL A 77 17.05 44.60 16.65
CA VAL A 77 16.70 45.63 17.64
C VAL A 77 16.20 45.04 18.96
N GLY A 78 15.90 43.74 18.99
CA GLY A 78 15.37 43.06 20.16
C GLY A 78 13.91 42.63 20.05
N ASP A 79 13.31 42.61 18.85
CA ASP A 79 11.89 42.32 18.61
C ASP A 79 11.69 41.29 17.49
N THR A 80 11.28 40.08 17.88
CA THR A 80 10.92 38.96 16.99
C THR A 80 9.82 39.23 15.95
N GLN A 81 9.13 40.38 15.99
CA GLN A 81 8.22 40.82 14.92
C GLN A 81 8.94 41.57 13.78
N LEU A 82 10.18 41.99 13.99
CA LEU A 82 10.99 42.81 13.07
C LEU A 82 12.31 42.14 12.69
N ASP A 83 12.85 41.30 13.58
CA ASP A 83 14.19 40.74 13.49
C ASP A 83 14.18 39.31 12.92
N GLY A 84 15.25 38.92 12.22
CA GLY A 84 15.49 37.51 11.88
C GLY A 84 15.97 36.76 13.11
N TYR A 85 15.44 35.56 13.40
CA TYR A 85 15.81 34.83 14.62
C TYR A 85 15.82 33.31 14.46
N ALA A 86 16.63 32.65 15.30
CA ALA A 86 16.56 31.25 15.63
C ALA A 86 15.99 31.11 17.05
N SER A 87 15.15 30.10 17.30
CA SER A 87 14.47 29.87 18.59
C SER A 87 14.32 28.37 18.84
N SER A 88 14.05 27.98 20.09
CA SER A 88 14.13 26.57 20.54
C SER A 88 15.52 25.97 20.31
N ILE A 89 16.57 26.79 20.54
CA ILE A 89 17.98 26.40 20.44
C ILE A 89 18.29 25.40 21.55
N ARG A 90 18.83 24.24 21.15
CA ARG A 90 19.09 23.08 22.01
C ARG A 90 20.22 22.24 21.44
N THR A 91 20.95 21.55 22.31
CA THR A 91 21.99 20.57 21.97
C THR A 91 21.61 19.18 22.47
N VAL A 92 22.36 18.16 22.06
CA VAL A 92 22.18 16.76 22.48
C VAL A 92 23.55 16.19 22.84
N ASP A 93 23.66 15.54 24.01
CA ASP A 93 24.90 14.92 24.46
C ASP A 93 25.11 13.48 23.91
N GLU A 94 26.27 12.90 24.21
CA GLU A 94 26.63 11.51 23.86
C GLU A 94 25.66 10.45 24.41
N ASN A 95 24.91 10.78 25.47
CA ASN A 95 23.94 9.91 26.13
C ASN A 95 22.50 10.13 25.61
N SER A 96 22.33 10.94 24.55
CA SER A 96 21.02 11.39 24.02
C SER A 96 20.18 12.26 24.98
N ASN A 97 20.78 12.86 26.00
CA ASN A 97 20.13 13.90 26.79
C ASN A 97 20.04 15.19 25.97
N VAL A 98 18.89 15.85 25.99
CA VAL A 98 18.69 17.14 25.31
C VAL A 98 18.90 18.27 26.32
N ASP A 99 19.87 19.16 26.05
CA ASP A 99 19.97 20.44 26.73
C ASP A 99 19.12 21.47 25.98
N TYR A 100 18.04 21.92 26.61
CA TYR A 100 17.09 22.89 26.07
C TYR A 100 17.50 24.36 26.27
N ASN A 101 18.64 24.63 26.91
CA ASN A 101 19.18 25.96 27.10
C ASN A 101 20.73 25.94 27.20
N PRO A 102 21.44 25.60 26.12
CA PRO A 102 22.91 25.54 26.11
C PRO A 102 23.51 26.87 26.54
N THR A 103 24.25 26.88 27.65
CA THR A 103 24.83 28.10 28.24
C THR A 103 26.25 28.41 27.76
N ASP A 104 26.96 27.41 27.22
CA ASP A 104 28.32 27.56 26.70
C ASP A 104 28.25 27.96 25.21
N CYS A 105 27.96 29.23 24.96
CA CYS A 105 27.73 29.81 23.64
C CYS A 105 28.29 31.24 23.57
N GLU A 106 28.86 31.64 22.43
CA GLU A 106 29.30 33.02 22.19
C GLU A 106 28.74 33.62 20.89
N ILE A 107 28.73 34.95 20.79
CA ILE A 107 28.28 35.66 19.58
C ILE A 107 29.47 35.85 18.64
N TYR A 108 29.61 34.92 17.69
CA TYR A 108 30.52 35.07 16.56
C TYR A 108 29.96 36.03 15.51
N LEU A 109 30.84 36.88 14.97
CA LEU A 109 30.58 37.83 13.87
C LEU A 109 31.92 38.16 13.22
N ASP A 110 32.05 37.85 11.93
CA ASP A 110 33.22 38.13 11.09
C ASP A 110 33.28 39.62 10.70
N ASP A 111 32.19 40.16 10.15
CA ASP A 111 32.03 41.59 9.85
C ASP A 111 31.05 42.25 10.83
N ARG A 112 31.61 42.74 11.94
CA ARG A 112 30.90 43.52 12.97
C ARG A 112 30.52 44.95 12.52
N VAL A 113 30.99 45.40 11.36
CA VAL A 113 30.65 46.71 10.78
C VAL A 113 29.32 46.63 10.05
N HIS A 114 29.11 45.57 9.27
CA HIS A 114 27.93 45.36 8.43
C HIS A 114 26.88 44.44 9.05
N TYR A 115 27.24 43.47 9.88
CA TYR A 115 26.27 42.57 10.52
C TYR A 115 26.13 42.81 12.03
N GLY A 116 25.12 42.18 12.63
CA GLY A 116 24.84 42.24 14.06
C GLY A 116 23.94 41.09 14.50
N ALA A 117 24.17 40.63 15.73
CA ALA A 117 23.40 39.59 16.38
C ALA A 117 23.17 39.91 17.86
N ILE A 118 22.14 39.31 18.45
CA ILE A 118 21.75 39.44 19.87
C ILE A 118 21.37 38.05 20.37
N ASP A 119 22.12 37.52 21.34
CA ASP A 119 21.65 36.41 22.17
C ASP A 119 20.76 36.96 23.28
N LYS A 120 19.55 36.39 23.43
CA LYS A 120 18.59 36.75 24.47
C LYS A 120 18.61 35.77 25.65
N GLY A 121 19.32 34.65 25.53
CA GLY A 121 19.21 33.51 26.43
C GLY A 121 17.82 32.84 26.33
N ASP A 122 17.45 32.10 27.37
CA ASP A 122 16.10 31.56 27.51
C ASP A 122 15.09 32.67 27.84
N VAL A 123 14.20 32.96 26.89
CA VAL A 123 13.05 33.86 27.06
C VAL A 123 11.76 33.10 27.41
N GLY A 124 11.83 31.77 27.50
CA GLY A 124 10.74 30.88 27.89
C GLY A 124 9.61 30.77 26.87
N GLY A 125 8.47 30.26 27.35
CA GLY A 125 7.26 30.09 26.54
C GLY A 125 7.48 29.21 25.31
N THR A 126 6.97 29.64 24.16
CA THR A 126 7.09 28.94 22.88
C THR A 126 8.36 29.29 22.09
N LEU A 127 9.23 30.16 22.62
CA LEU A 127 10.49 30.54 21.97
C LEU A 127 11.72 29.91 22.65
N GLN A 128 11.64 29.61 23.95
CA GLN A 128 12.75 29.01 24.73
C GLN A 128 14.02 29.86 24.58
N ARG A 129 15.19 29.25 24.33
CA ARG A 129 16.41 30.00 23.97
C ARG A 129 16.28 30.65 22.59
N LEU A 130 16.54 31.97 22.53
CA LEU A 130 16.32 32.84 21.38
C LEU A 130 17.60 33.60 20.98
N PHE A 131 17.91 33.59 19.68
CA PHE A 131 19.04 34.30 19.07
C PHE A 131 18.58 35.08 17.83
N GLU A 132 18.88 36.37 17.76
CA GLU A 132 18.45 37.29 16.70
C GLU A 132 19.64 37.75 15.85
N PHE A 133 19.49 37.86 14.53
CA PHE A 133 20.60 38.18 13.61
C PHE A 133 20.15 38.94 12.35
N GLY A 134 21.04 39.78 11.79
CA GLY A 134 20.76 40.53 10.56
C GLY A 134 21.80 41.59 10.18
N VAL A 135 21.43 42.47 9.24
CA VAL A 135 22.32 43.40 8.53
C VAL A 135 22.07 44.88 8.83
N ARG A 136 23.14 45.64 9.05
CA ARG A 136 23.13 47.09 9.19
C ARG A 136 22.83 47.74 7.85
N SER A 137 21.64 48.35 7.73
CA SER A 137 21.24 49.10 6.54
C SER A 137 22.28 50.16 6.15
N ILE A 138 22.92 49.93 4.99
CA ILE A 138 23.43 51.00 4.14
C ILE A 138 22.18 51.68 3.53
N SER A 139 22.19 53.01 3.47
CA SER A 139 20.97 53.80 3.31
C SER A 139 20.29 53.62 1.94
N ALA A 140 19.11 52.99 1.95
CA ALA A 140 18.13 53.04 0.87
C ALA A 140 16.81 53.66 1.37
N ASP A 141 16.18 54.49 0.53
CA ASP A 141 15.09 55.41 0.88
C ASP A 141 13.89 54.75 1.61
N ARG A 142 13.44 55.36 2.72
CA ARG A 142 12.24 54.97 3.51
C ARG A 142 10.91 55.30 2.78
N ARG A 143 10.84 55.10 1.46
CA ARG A 143 9.69 55.50 0.61
C ARG A 143 9.26 54.45 -0.42
N ARG A 144 9.50 53.14 -0.23
CA ARG A 144 8.98 52.12 -1.17
C ARG A 144 8.69 50.70 -0.65
N LEU A 145 8.36 50.54 0.64
CA LEU A 145 7.65 49.34 1.12
C LEU A 145 6.51 49.74 2.06
N LEU A 146 5.31 49.90 1.50
CA LEU A 146 4.07 49.77 2.28
C LEU A 146 3.78 48.27 2.44
N PRO A 147 3.37 47.79 3.62
CA PRO A 147 3.03 46.39 3.81
C PRO A 147 1.81 46.00 2.97
N PHE A 148 1.86 44.85 2.30
CA PHE A 148 0.69 44.25 1.65
C PHE A 148 -0.28 43.70 2.70
N VAL A 149 -1.09 44.60 3.26
CA VAL A 149 -2.17 44.27 4.19
C VAL A 149 -3.28 43.56 3.42
N PHE A 150 -3.36 42.23 3.55
CA PHE A 150 -4.55 41.48 3.17
C PHE A 150 -5.70 41.79 4.14
N SER A 151 -6.43 42.87 3.83
CA SER A 151 -7.67 43.21 4.50
C SER A 151 -8.72 42.12 4.26
N SER A 152 -9.17 41.48 5.34
CA SER A 152 -10.40 40.69 5.36
C SER A 152 -11.42 41.41 6.23
N SER A 153 -12.46 41.97 5.60
CA SER A 153 -13.56 42.63 6.30
C SER A 153 -14.85 41.82 6.10
N PRO A 154 -15.60 41.53 7.17
CA PRO A 154 -16.84 40.77 7.08
C PRO A 154 -18.07 41.66 6.82
N ALA A 155 -19.02 41.10 6.07
CA ALA A 155 -20.48 41.28 6.17
C ALA A 155 -21.17 42.64 5.87
N THR A 156 -22.33 42.52 5.21
CA THR A 156 -23.53 43.40 5.24
C THR A 156 -23.45 44.85 4.75
N GLY A 157 -24.46 45.27 3.96
CA GLY A 157 -24.71 46.67 3.59
C GLY A 157 -25.35 46.81 2.20
N GLU A 158 -26.58 47.32 2.12
CA GLU A 158 -27.34 47.46 0.87
C GLU A 158 -26.95 48.65 -0.01
N LEU A 159 -27.27 48.53 -1.31
CA LEU A 159 -27.74 49.57 -2.25
C LEU A 159 -27.00 50.93 -2.34
N VAL A 160 -26.59 51.30 -3.58
CA VAL A 160 -27.31 52.32 -4.38
C VAL A 160 -26.79 52.41 -5.83
N ASN A 161 -27.71 52.65 -6.77
CA ASN A 161 -27.45 52.92 -8.19
C ASN A 161 -26.83 54.32 -8.43
N LYS A 162 -25.77 54.43 -9.27
CA LYS A 162 -25.87 55.07 -10.61
C LYS A 162 -24.56 55.13 -11.43
N SER A 163 -24.79 55.07 -12.74
CA SER A 163 -23.89 55.29 -13.88
C SER A 163 -23.26 56.69 -14.00
N ILE A 164 -22.16 56.79 -14.75
CA ILE A 164 -21.93 57.83 -15.79
C ILE A 164 -21.21 57.20 -17.00
N ARG A 165 -21.34 57.79 -18.20
CA ARG A 165 -20.95 57.26 -19.52
C ARG A 165 -20.53 58.41 -20.45
N VAL A 166 -19.65 58.17 -21.44
CA VAL A 166 -19.40 58.87 -22.74
C VAL A 166 -17.94 58.54 -23.13
N THR A 167 -17.51 57.92 -24.25
CA THR A 167 -17.92 57.71 -25.67
C THR A 167 -17.46 58.77 -26.70
N ARG A 168 -16.56 58.39 -27.63
CA ARG A 168 -16.74 58.53 -29.11
C ARG A 168 -15.61 57.87 -29.95
N THR A 169 -15.90 57.67 -31.25
CA THR A 169 -15.19 56.93 -32.34
C THR A 169 -15.63 57.57 -33.71
N PRO A 170 -15.32 57.07 -34.95
CA PRO A 170 -14.31 56.13 -35.51
C PRO A 170 -13.21 56.93 -36.30
N PRO A 171 -12.90 56.92 -37.65
CA PRO A 171 -13.35 56.20 -38.90
C PRO A 171 -12.21 55.36 -39.62
N PRO A 172 -12.40 54.76 -40.84
CA PRO A 172 -11.59 53.59 -41.30
C PRO A 172 -10.90 53.64 -42.73
N PRO A 173 -11.07 52.71 -43.72
CA PRO A 173 -10.08 51.70 -44.15
C PRO A 173 -9.73 51.68 -45.68
N PRO A 174 -9.04 50.64 -46.22
CA PRO A 174 -9.69 49.52 -46.94
C PRO A 174 -9.22 48.09 -46.49
N VAL A 175 -9.91 46.93 -46.60
CA VAL A 175 -10.96 46.36 -47.51
C VAL A 175 -10.37 45.82 -48.83
N LEU A 176 -10.70 44.62 -49.38
CA LEU A 176 -11.77 43.60 -49.16
C LEU A 176 -11.25 42.37 -48.31
N ASP A 177 -11.56 41.05 -48.45
CA ASP A 177 -12.42 40.24 -49.36
C ASP A 177 -12.82 38.82 -48.82
N LEU A 178 -13.67 38.07 -49.56
CA LEU A 178 -14.23 36.70 -49.30
C LEU A 178 -14.81 36.11 -50.64
N PRO A 179 -15.18 34.80 -50.85
CA PRO A 179 -16.40 34.20 -50.23
C PRO A 179 -16.58 32.63 -50.23
N CYS A 180 -17.77 32.18 -49.76
CA CYS A 180 -18.53 30.93 -50.09
C CYS A 180 -17.91 29.53 -49.84
N LEU A 181 -18.48 28.67 -48.98
CA LEU A 181 -19.76 27.92 -49.05
C LEU A 181 -19.79 26.74 -50.05
N TRP A 182 -20.10 25.52 -49.57
CA TRP A 182 -21.16 24.63 -50.11
C TRP A 182 -21.38 23.42 -49.17
N ARG A 183 -22.64 22.98 -49.02
CA ARG A 183 -23.06 21.65 -48.49
C ARG A 183 -23.95 20.99 -49.55
N PRO A 184 -23.90 19.67 -49.71
CA PRO A 184 -25.13 18.94 -50.02
C PRO A 184 -25.37 17.72 -49.11
N ALA A 185 -26.60 17.22 -49.14
CA ALA A 185 -27.02 15.95 -48.55
C ALA A 185 -28.26 15.43 -49.31
N ARG A 186 -28.53 14.11 -49.23
CA ARG A 186 -29.56 13.29 -49.94
C ARG A 186 -29.05 12.59 -51.22
N ARG A 187 -29.58 11.41 -51.63
CA ARG A 187 -30.36 10.32 -50.98
C ARG A 187 -30.64 9.22 -52.05
N ALA A 188 -30.70 7.93 -51.66
CA ALA A 188 -31.33 6.81 -52.42
C ALA A 188 -30.57 6.38 -53.71
N GLU A 189 -30.74 5.21 -54.35
CA GLU A 189 -31.47 3.92 -54.10
C GLU A 189 -30.39 2.77 -54.13
N ASP A 190 -30.57 1.45 -53.97
CA ASP A 190 -31.63 0.48 -54.33
C ASP A 190 -31.63 -0.77 -53.40
N GLU A 191 -32.70 -1.57 -53.47
CA GLU A 191 -32.76 -3.00 -53.05
C GLU A 191 -33.23 -3.84 -54.25
N PRO A 192 -33.03 -5.18 -54.28
CA PRO A 192 -34.22 -6.00 -54.02
C PRO A 192 -33.98 -7.35 -53.30
N ALA A 193 -34.96 -7.70 -52.48
CA ALA A 193 -35.16 -8.95 -51.75
C ALA A 193 -35.03 -10.28 -52.53
N ALA A 194 -34.70 -11.34 -51.78
CA ALA A 194 -35.19 -12.71 -52.03
C ALA A 194 -35.35 -13.50 -50.71
N VAL A 195 -36.53 -14.07 -50.46
CA VAL A 195 -36.87 -14.91 -49.29
C VAL A 195 -37.75 -16.07 -49.78
N PRO A 196 -37.50 -17.33 -49.38
CA PRO A 196 -38.60 -18.08 -48.75
C PRO A 196 -38.22 -19.14 -47.68
N CYS A 197 -38.93 -19.02 -46.55
CA CYS A 197 -39.67 -20.11 -45.84
C CYS A 197 -38.98 -21.28 -45.09
N ARG A 198 -39.27 -21.30 -43.76
CA ARG A 198 -39.85 -22.42 -42.94
C ARG A 198 -38.96 -23.67 -42.69
N ALA A 199 -39.15 -24.47 -41.62
CA ALA A 199 -40.12 -24.54 -40.50
C ALA A 199 -39.36 -24.87 -39.18
N SER A 200 -39.70 -24.40 -37.97
CA SER A 200 -40.90 -24.53 -37.11
C SER A 200 -40.94 -25.79 -36.21
N LEU A 201 -41.49 -25.60 -34.99
CA LEU A 201 -41.72 -26.54 -33.87
C LEU A 201 -40.47 -26.98 -33.09
N PHE A 202 -40.33 -26.88 -31.75
CA PHE A 202 -41.16 -27.05 -30.52
C PHE A 202 -41.14 -28.45 -29.85
N ALA A 203 -41.06 -28.39 -28.51
CA ALA A 203 -41.52 -29.36 -27.51
C ALA A 203 -40.71 -30.65 -27.22
N THR A 204 -39.88 -30.57 -26.17
CA THR A 204 -40.08 -31.28 -24.89
C THR A 204 -40.61 -32.72 -24.88
N LYS A 205 -39.80 -33.67 -24.35
CA LYS A 205 -40.21 -34.53 -23.21
C LYS A 205 -39.08 -35.34 -22.56
N CYS A 206 -39.30 -35.69 -21.29
CA CYS A 206 -38.47 -36.60 -20.50
C CYS A 206 -38.77 -38.07 -20.84
N ALA A 207 -37.80 -38.96 -20.58
CA ALA A 207 -38.05 -40.39 -20.37
C ALA A 207 -37.08 -40.93 -19.30
N GLN A 208 -37.59 -41.73 -18.36
CA GLN A 208 -36.79 -42.50 -17.41
C GLN A 208 -36.55 -43.90 -17.97
N ALA A 209 -35.40 -44.50 -17.65
CA ALA A 209 -35.17 -45.95 -17.75
C ALA A 209 -34.27 -46.40 -16.59
N SER A 210 -34.46 -47.63 -16.11
CA SER A 210 -33.83 -48.11 -14.86
C SER A 210 -33.26 -49.53 -15.00
N LEU A 211 -32.22 -49.79 -14.18
CA LEU A 211 -31.59 -51.07 -13.81
C LEU A 211 -31.74 -52.31 -14.70
N SER A 212 -30.60 -52.87 -15.11
CA SER A 212 -30.29 -54.31 -14.98
C SER A 212 -28.77 -54.49 -14.78
N ALA A 213 -28.28 -55.69 -14.43
CA ALA A 213 -26.96 -55.87 -13.81
C ALA A 213 -26.20 -57.15 -14.20
N ALA A 214 -24.90 -57.19 -13.85
CA ALA A 214 -23.97 -58.33 -13.88
C ALA A 214 -23.50 -58.80 -15.29
N PRO A 215 -22.37 -59.53 -15.44
CA PRO A 215 -21.54 -60.21 -14.41
C PRO A 215 -20.03 -59.85 -14.36
N SER A 216 -19.33 -60.46 -13.40
CA SER A 216 -17.93 -60.24 -13.02
C SER A 216 -16.96 -61.37 -13.44
N LEU A 217 -15.70 -61.06 -13.74
CA LEU A 217 -14.58 -62.00 -13.97
C LEU A 217 -13.26 -61.49 -13.31
N PRO A 218 -12.18 -62.31 -13.20
CA PRO A 218 -11.38 -62.38 -11.95
C PRO A 218 -9.96 -61.74 -11.97
N PRO A 219 -9.30 -61.61 -10.80
CA PRO A 219 -7.97 -60.99 -10.65
C PRO A 219 -6.75 -61.95 -10.82
N PRO A 220 -5.55 -61.41 -11.12
CA PRO A 220 -4.28 -62.15 -11.21
C PRO A 220 -3.66 -62.54 -9.83
N PRO A 221 -2.66 -63.44 -9.78
CA PRO A 221 -2.37 -64.25 -8.60
C PRO A 221 -1.38 -63.66 -7.58
N ARG A 222 -1.47 -64.16 -6.33
CA ARG A 222 -0.51 -63.93 -5.24
C ARG A 222 0.65 -64.95 -5.29
N GLN A 223 1.85 -64.54 -4.85
CA GLN A 223 2.91 -65.47 -4.45
C GLN A 223 3.13 -65.49 -2.92
N ALA A 224 3.74 -66.56 -2.43
CA ALA A 224 3.59 -67.05 -1.07
C ALA A 224 4.33 -66.24 0.02
N CYS A 225 3.68 -66.12 1.18
CA CYS A 225 4.39 -65.94 2.45
C CYS A 225 4.76 -67.31 3.03
N ARG A 226 5.96 -67.43 3.62
CA ARG A 226 6.33 -68.51 4.56
C ARG A 226 6.76 -67.88 5.89
N ARG A 227 6.38 -68.50 7.00
CA ARG A 227 6.90 -68.16 8.34
C ARG A 227 8.27 -68.79 8.54
N LEU A 228 9.12 -68.12 9.32
CA LEU A 228 10.18 -68.71 10.15
C LEU A 228 10.17 -67.97 11.49
N ASP A 229 10.61 -68.66 12.55
CA ASP A 229 10.32 -68.27 13.94
C ASP A 229 11.32 -67.30 14.59
N PHE A 230 10.93 -66.77 15.75
CA PHE A 230 11.75 -65.86 16.57
C PHE A 230 13.00 -66.55 17.14
N GLY A 231 14.15 -65.89 16.99
CA GLY A 231 15.38 -66.19 17.72
C GLY A 231 15.99 -64.90 18.28
N ASN A 232 16.32 -64.89 19.57
CA ASN A 232 16.86 -63.71 20.25
C ASN A 232 18.27 -63.34 19.74
N GLN A 233 18.48 -62.06 19.40
CA GLN A 233 19.62 -61.31 19.95
C GLN A 233 19.42 -59.79 19.86
N VAL A 234 19.93 -59.07 20.86
CA VAL A 234 19.74 -57.62 21.02
C VAL A 234 20.85 -56.84 20.32
N ARG A 235 20.48 -55.92 19.43
CA ARG A 235 21.22 -54.67 19.19
C ARG A 235 20.25 -53.51 19.05
N ARG A 236 20.48 -52.44 19.83
CA ARG A 236 19.70 -51.20 19.75
C ARG A 236 20.10 -50.46 18.47
N LEU A 237 19.19 -50.36 17.50
CA LEU A 237 19.31 -49.47 16.35
C LEU A 237 18.47 -48.22 16.61
N GLU A 238 19.13 -47.13 16.98
CA GLU A 238 18.50 -45.82 17.13
C GLU A 238 18.26 -45.23 15.73
N ILE A 239 17.02 -45.33 15.25
CA ILE A 239 16.64 -44.80 13.93
C ILE A 239 16.60 -43.27 14.02
N HIS A 240 17.71 -42.64 13.62
CA HIS A 240 17.71 -41.22 13.27
C HIS A 240 16.80 -41.03 12.06
N VAL A 241 15.68 -40.31 12.24
CA VAL A 241 14.76 -39.92 11.15
C VAL A 241 15.36 -38.72 10.40
N GLY A 242 16.54 -38.93 9.80
CA GLY A 242 17.17 -37.99 8.89
C GLY A 242 16.53 -38.10 7.51
N GLN A 243 15.47 -37.34 7.25
CA GLN A 243 14.98 -37.17 5.88
C GLN A 243 15.99 -36.33 5.10
N ASN A 244 16.81 -36.99 4.27
CA ASN A 244 17.72 -36.31 3.35
C ASN A 244 16.90 -35.55 2.28
N LEU A 245 16.68 -34.26 2.50
CA LEU A 245 16.14 -33.37 1.46
C LEU A 245 17.03 -33.43 0.21
N PRO A 246 16.45 -33.39 -1.01
CA PRO A 246 17.21 -33.24 -2.24
C PRO A 246 18.08 -31.99 -2.17
N SER A 247 19.33 -32.04 -2.61
CA SER A 247 20.30 -30.94 -2.47
C SER A 247 19.85 -29.61 -3.10
N LYS A 248 19.00 -29.64 -4.13
CA LYS A 248 18.35 -28.45 -4.72
C LYS A 248 17.28 -27.85 -3.79
N ALA A 249 16.55 -28.68 -3.05
CA ALA A 249 15.54 -28.23 -2.08
C ALA A 249 16.20 -27.62 -0.84
N SER A 250 17.26 -28.24 -0.30
CA SER A 250 18.02 -27.68 0.84
C SER A 250 18.58 -26.30 0.52
N ARG A 251 19.24 -26.14 -0.64
CA ARG A 251 19.77 -24.84 -1.10
C ARG A 251 18.68 -23.79 -1.31
N GLN A 252 17.51 -24.18 -1.79
CA GLN A 252 16.39 -23.24 -1.91
C GLN A 252 15.87 -22.84 -0.53
N LEU A 253 15.83 -23.76 0.44
CA LEU A 253 15.44 -23.46 1.82
C LEU A 253 16.44 -22.51 2.52
N GLU A 254 17.74 -22.66 2.25
CA GLU A 254 18.82 -21.74 2.68
C GLU A 254 18.66 -20.31 2.10
N HIS A 255 18.12 -20.18 0.89
CA HIS A 255 17.84 -18.87 0.28
C HIS A 255 16.61 -18.16 0.89
N LEU A 256 15.60 -18.92 1.33
CA LEU A 256 14.36 -18.38 1.90
C LEU A 256 14.51 -18.06 3.40
N ASN A 257 15.03 -19.01 4.18
CA ASN A 257 15.28 -18.83 5.60
C ASN A 257 16.61 -18.07 5.81
N LYS A 258 16.59 -16.77 5.49
CA LYS A 258 17.70 -15.83 5.70
C LYS A 258 18.14 -15.81 7.18
N PRO A 259 19.40 -15.45 7.47
CA PRO A 259 19.87 -15.29 8.84
C PRO A 259 18.99 -14.32 9.64
N ALA A 260 18.37 -14.83 10.72
CA ALA A 260 17.51 -14.07 11.61
C ALA A 260 18.34 -13.35 12.67
N ASN A 261 17.99 -12.09 12.98
CA ASN A 261 18.56 -11.38 14.12
C ASN A 261 17.93 -11.90 15.43
N ILE A 262 16.61 -12.11 15.43
CA ILE A 262 15.85 -12.85 16.45
C ILE A 262 14.69 -13.63 15.81
N THR A 263 14.18 -14.65 16.49
CA THR A 263 12.94 -15.37 16.13
C THR A 263 11.83 -14.98 17.10
N ILE A 264 10.61 -14.76 16.59
CA ILE A 264 9.40 -14.43 17.37
C ILE A 264 8.28 -15.42 16.98
N GLN A 265 7.42 -15.78 17.94
CA GLN A 265 6.20 -16.54 17.65
C GLN A 265 4.94 -15.67 17.76
N THR A 266 3.92 -15.99 16.96
CA THR A 266 2.58 -15.41 17.14
C THR A 266 1.84 -16.08 18.29
N THR A 267 0.78 -15.45 18.78
CA THR A 267 -0.19 -16.03 19.73
C THR A 267 -0.94 -17.24 19.15
N TYR A 268 -0.81 -17.48 17.85
CA TYR A 268 -1.37 -18.62 17.12
C TYR A 268 -0.35 -19.73 16.81
N GLY A 269 0.93 -19.54 17.18
CA GLY A 269 1.99 -20.54 17.02
C GLY A 269 2.82 -20.45 15.73
N ASP A 270 2.51 -19.54 14.82
CA ASP A 270 3.39 -19.26 13.67
C ASP A 270 4.76 -18.77 14.16
N THR A 271 5.84 -19.21 13.51
CA THR A 271 7.20 -18.80 13.83
C THR A 271 7.75 -17.90 12.73
N TYR A 272 8.12 -16.67 13.11
CA TYR A 272 8.67 -15.64 12.24
C TYR A 272 10.11 -15.34 12.62
N ASP A 273 10.96 -15.21 11.61
CA ASP A 273 12.33 -14.75 11.73
C ASP A 273 12.41 -13.27 11.39
N CYS A 274 12.91 -12.47 12.34
CA CYS A 274 13.16 -11.05 12.14
C CYS A 274 14.49 -10.89 11.41
N VAL A 275 14.40 -10.81 10.08
CA VAL A 275 15.55 -10.69 9.19
C VAL A 275 15.88 -9.21 9.01
N ASP A 276 17.16 -8.88 9.06
CA ASP A 276 17.69 -7.56 8.69
C ASP A 276 17.09 -7.07 7.35
N PHE A 277 16.57 -5.83 7.31
CA PHE A 277 15.90 -5.28 6.14
C PHE A 277 16.70 -5.48 4.85
N TYR A 278 18.02 -5.26 4.88
CA TYR A 278 18.93 -5.34 3.74
C TYR A 278 19.31 -6.79 3.35
N LYS A 279 18.91 -7.78 4.16
CA LYS A 279 19.21 -9.21 3.95
C LYS A 279 17.97 -10.03 3.57
N GLN A 280 16.80 -9.41 3.43
CA GLN A 280 15.54 -10.08 3.09
C GLN A 280 15.56 -10.72 1.67
N PRO A 281 14.75 -11.77 1.40
CA PRO A 281 14.73 -12.48 0.11
C PRO A 281 14.50 -11.60 -1.12
N ALA A 282 13.86 -10.44 -0.98
CA ALA A 282 13.63 -9.50 -2.06
C ALA A 282 14.91 -9.15 -2.84
N PHE A 283 16.02 -8.92 -2.14
CA PHE A 283 17.27 -8.42 -2.74
C PHE A 283 18.14 -9.51 -3.39
N ASP A 284 17.71 -10.78 -3.38
CA ASP A 284 18.26 -11.80 -4.28
C ASP A 284 17.87 -11.53 -5.75
N HIS A 285 16.85 -10.71 -6.01
CA HIS A 285 16.38 -10.39 -7.36
C HIS A 285 17.45 -9.62 -8.16
N PRO A 286 17.79 -10.04 -9.40
CA PRO A 286 18.87 -9.42 -10.18
C PRO A 286 18.74 -7.90 -10.35
N SER A 287 17.54 -7.40 -10.63
CA SER A 287 17.28 -5.96 -10.82
C SER A 287 17.42 -5.12 -9.53
N LEU A 288 17.52 -5.73 -8.35
CA LEU A 288 17.46 -5.05 -7.06
C LEU A 288 18.79 -5.00 -6.31
N LYS A 289 19.85 -5.63 -6.82
CA LYS A 289 21.14 -5.78 -6.09
C LYS A 289 21.85 -4.47 -5.74
N ASN A 290 21.61 -3.41 -6.51
CA ASN A 290 22.22 -2.08 -6.34
C ASN A 290 21.15 -1.04 -5.95
N HIS A 291 20.14 -1.44 -5.18
CA HIS A 291 19.07 -0.56 -4.72
C HIS A 291 19.56 0.47 -3.68
N ASN A 292 18.85 1.60 -3.58
CA ASN A 292 19.03 2.59 -2.52
C ASN A 292 17.75 2.69 -1.66
N TYR A 293 17.25 1.54 -1.20
CA TYR A 293 16.05 1.48 -0.36
C TYR A 293 16.43 1.42 1.13
N SER A 294 15.60 2.04 1.97
CA SER A 294 15.76 2.01 3.44
C SER A 294 14.43 1.62 4.10
N PHE A 295 14.50 0.97 5.26
CA PHE A 295 13.34 0.70 6.12
C PHE A 295 12.67 1.97 6.65
N GLN A 296 13.32 3.13 6.55
CA GLN A 296 12.78 4.44 6.97
C GLN A 296 12.11 5.23 5.82
N MET A 297 11.99 4.66 4.61
CA MET A 297 11.44 5.38 3.47
C MET A 297 9.99 5.82 3.69
N ASN A 298 9.72 7.10 3.39
CA ASN A 298 8.41 7.71 3.55
C ASN A 298 7.75 7.84 2.17
N TYR A 299 6.93 6.85 1.82
CA TYR A 299 6.10 6.87 0.61
C TYR A 299 5.13 8.05 0.61
N SER A 300 4.64 8.43 -0.56
CA SER A 300 3.59 9.42 -0.72
C SER A 300 2.33 8.95 0.00
N HIS A 301 2.11 9.46 1.22
CA HIS A 301 0.85 9.27 1.94
C HIS A 301 -0.29 9.85 1.11
N LEU A 302 -1.00 8.98 0.41
CA LEU A 302 -2.21 9.34 -0.30
C LEU A 302 -3.27 9.70 0.75
N ASP A 303 -3.70 10.97 0.78
CA ASP A 303 -4.76 11.51 1.65
C ASP A 303 -6.13 10.96 1.22
N LEU A 304 -6.27 9.64 1.40
CA LEU A 304 -7.51 8.90 1.25
C LEU A 304 -8.47 9.35 2.33
N GLU A 305 -9.67 9.82 1.95
CA GLU A 305 -10.76 10.04 2.89
C GLU A 305 -11.21 8.70 3.47
N VAL A 306 -10.52 8.23 4.51
CA VAL A 306 -11.00 7.15 5.38
C VAL A 306 -12.17 7.73 6.18
N ARG A 307 -13.36 7.70 5.56
CA ARG A 307 -14.63 7.96 6.20
C ARG A 307 -14.86 6.87 7.24
N ALA A 308 -14.34 7.12 8.44
CA ALA A 308 -14.29 6.16 9.52
C ALA A 308 -15.72 5.77 9.93
N THR A 309 -16.14 4.58 9.51
CA THR A 309 -17.47 4.06 9.78
C THR A 309 -17.63 3.83 11.29
N ASN A 310 -18.42 4.65 11.98
CA ASN A 310 -18.63 4.52 13.43
C ASN A 310 -19.34 3.20 13.84
N ASN A 311 -19.83 2.43 12.86
CA ASN A 311 -20.70 1.26 13.08
C ASN A 311 -20.12 -0.10 12.62
N SER A 312 -18.89 -0.17 12.07
CA SER A 312 -18.28 -1.48 11.79
C SER A 312 -17.61 -2.06 13.05
N SER A 313 -17.92 -3.31 13.38
CA SER A 313 -17.65 -3.90 14.71
C SER A 313 -16.21 -4.38 14.92
N GLY A 314 -15.23 -3.54 14.56
CA GLY A 314 -13.83 -3.66 14.93
C GLY A 314 -12.88 -3.73 13.74
N SER A 315 -12.05 -2.70 13.58
CA SER A 315 -10.86 -2.77 12.70
C SER A 315 -9.89 -3.82 13.21
N PHE A 316 -9.33 -4.61 12.28
CA PHE A 316 -8.23 -5.52 12.58
C PHE A 316 -6.90 -4.78 12.84
N SER A 317 -6.70 -3.56 12.33
CA SER A 317 -5.43 -2.83 12.44
C SER A 317 -5.00 -2.61 13.89
N SER A 318 -5.93 -2.12 14.73
CA SER A 318 -5.71 -1.92 16.18
C SER A 318 -5.50 -3.22 16.98
N LYS A 319 -5.68 -4.39 16.35
CA LYS A 319 -5.45 -5.71 16.95
C LYS A 319 -4.17 -6.39 16.46
N LEU A 320 -3.51 -5.87 15.42
CA LEU A 320 -2.28 -6.46 14.86
C LEU A 320 -1.15 -6.58 15.90
N LEU A 321 -1.02 -5.64 16.83
CA LEU A 321 -0.04 -5.75 17.93
C LEU A 321 -0.27 -6.98 18.83
N ASN A 322 -1.52 -7.48 18.92
CA ASN A 322 -1.88 -8.63 19.75
C ASN A 322 -1.64 -10.00 19.07
N ILE A 323 -1.24 -10.03 17.79
CA ILE A 323 -0.84 -11.29 17.14
C ILE A 323 0.51 -11.77 17.67
N TRP A 324 1.32 -10.88 18.24
CA TRP A 324 2.69 -11.16 18.62
C TRP A 324 2.81 -11.58 20.08
N SER A 325 3.54 -12.67 20.37
CA SER A 325 3.83 -13.10 21.75
C SER A 325 4.59 -12.05 22.57
N ASN A 326 5.32 -11.14 21.93
CA ASN A 326 6.01 -10.01 22.57
C ASN A 326 5.20 -8.69 22.59
N GLY A 327 3.99 -8.67 22.00
CA GLY A 327 3.12 -7.49 21.87
C GLY A 327 3.66 -6.34 21.01
N LYS A 328 4.74 -6.56 20.22
CA LYS A 328 5.48 -5.49 19.52
C LYS A 328 5.91 -5.82 18.07
N GLY A 329 5.94 -7.09 17.68
CA GLY A 329 6.50 -7.52 16.40
C GLY A 329 8.03 -7.48 16.39
N CYS A 330 8.61 -7.43 15.19
CA CYS A 330 10.06 -7.38 15.00
C CYS A 330 10.65 -6.00 15.39
N PRO A 331 11.94 -5.94 15.75
CA PRO A 331 12.67 -4.69 15.92
C PRO A 331 12.66 -3.81 14.66
N ILE A 332 12.67 -2.50 14.84
CA ILE A 332 12.89 -1.53 13.77
C ILE A 332 14.24 -1.83 13.08
N GLY A 333 14.28 -1.75 11.74
CA GLY A 333 15.42 -2.20 10.93
C GLY A 333 15.38 -3.70 10.54
N THR A 334 14.41 -4.47 11.05
CA THR A 334 14.18 -5.87 10.67
C THR A 334 12.74 -6.10 10.23
N VAL A 335 12.53 -7.10 9.37
CA VAL A 335 11.22 -7.48 8.81
C VAL A 335 10.86 -8.92 9.20
N PRO A 336 9.58 -9.22 9.51
CA PRO A 336 9.14 -10.54 9.90
C PRO A 336 8.95 -11.45 8.67
N ILE A 337 9.71 -12.53 8.59
CA ILE A 337 9.62 -13.52 7.50
C ILE A 337 9.17 -14.87 8.08
N LYS A 338 8.12 -15.47 7.51
CA LYS A 338 7.60 -16.75 8.01
C LYS A 338 8.62 -17.86 7.74
N ARG A 339 9.02 -18.58 8.81
CA ARG A 339 10.00 -19.66 8.69
C ARG A 339 9.44 -20.79 7.83
N THR A 340 10.09 -21.07 6.72
CA THR A 340 9.66 -22.09 5.75
C THR A 340 10.25 -23.46 6.09
N THR A 341 9.48 -24.54 5.97
CA THR A 341 9.99 -25.92 6.08
C THR A 341 10.14 -26.59 4.71
N GLY A 342 10.83 -27.73 4.67
CA GLY A 342 10.96 -28.54 3.46
C GLY A 342 9.65 -29.07 2.88
N HIS A 343 8.59 -29.20 3.70
CA HIS A 343 7.26 -29.63 3.24
C HIS A 343 6.51 -28.46 2.58
N ASP A 344 6.56 -27.28 3.20
CA ASP A 344 5.88 -26.07 2.71
C ASP A 344 6.43 -25.68 1.34
N LEU A 345 7.75 -25.79 1.14
CA LEU A 345 8.42 -25.52 -0.14
C LEU A 345 7.93 -26.43 -1.30
N VAL A 346 7.44 -27.63 -1.01
CA VAL A 346 6.85 -28.53 -2.02
C VAL A 346 5.41 -28.17 -2.31
N LYS A 347 4.60 -27.88 -1.27
CA LYS A 347 3.21 -27.42 -1.43
C LYS A 347 3.13 -26.06 -2.13
N MET A 348 4.00 -25.12 -1.79
CA MET A 348 4.06 -23.77 -2.37
C MET A 348 4.28 -23.79 -3.89
N LYS A 349 5.16 -24.65 -4.41
CA LYS A 349 5.34 -24.82 -5.88
C LYS A 349 4.08 -25.35 -6.56
N SER A 350 3.39 -26.31 -5.94
CA SER A 350 2.10 -26.80 -6.46
C SER A 350 0.99 -25.75 -6.42
N VAL A 351 1.11 -24.70 -5.60
CA VAL A 351 0.18 -23.55 -5.59
C VAL A 351 0.56 -22.55 -6.68
N ASP A 352 1.84 -22.21 -6.83
CA ASP A 352 2.36 -21.29 -7.85
C ASP A 352 2.11 -21.83 -9.28
N GLU A 353 2.41 -23.11 -9.52
CA GLU A 353 2.12 -23.80 -10.79
C GLU A 353 0.61 -23.84 -11.12
N ALA A 354 -0.26 -23.91 -10.09
CA ALA A 354 -1.70 -23.89 -10.27
C ALA A 354 -2.25 -22.47 -10.53
N ALA A 355 -1.75 -21.46 -9.81
CA ALA A 355 -2.23 -20.07 -9.91
C ALA A 355 -1.70 -19.32 -11.15
N SER A 356 -0.54 -19.70 -11.70
CA SER A 356 0.04 -19.06 -12.89
C SER A 356 -0.53 -19.52 -14.23
N SER A 357 -1.30 -20.60 -14.26
CA SER A 357 -1.95 -21.05 -15.49
C SER A 357 -3.21 -20.20 -15.75
N ILE A 358 -3.06 -19.17 -16.59
CA ILE A 358 -4.12 -18.23 -17.04
C ILE A 358 -5.36 -18.94 -17.66
N LEU A 359 -5.24 -20.23 -17.99
CA LEU A 359 -6.30 -21.10 -18.52
C LEU A 359 -6.52 -22.36 -17.65
N ASN A 360 -6.28 -22.30 -16.34
CA ASN A 360 -6.48 -23.44 -15.45
C ASN A 360 -7.99 -23.67 -15.20
N PRO A 361 -8.60 -24.78 -15.69
CA PRO A 361 -10.05 -25.00 -15.59
C PRO A 361 -10.55 -25.33 -14.17
N GLY A 362 -9.67 -25.21 -13.18
CA GLY A 362 -9.98 -25.34 -11.75
C GLY A 362 -10.01 -24.02 -10.97
N VAL A 363 -9.67 -22.88 -11.59
CA VAL A 363 -9.85 -21.55 -10.99
C VAL A 363 -11.25 -21.05 -11.32
N HIS A 364 -11.97 -20.55 -10.32
CA HIS A 364 -13.29 -19.93 -10.50
C HIS A 364 -13.35 -18.57 -9.79
N VAL A 365 -14.03 -17.60 -10.38
CA VAL A 365 -14.08 -16.22 -9.89
C VAL A 365 -15.50 -15.71 -9.69
N ALA A 366 -15.65 -14.72 -8.81
CA ALA A 366 -16.79 -13.82 -8.78
C ALA A 366 -16.30 -12.43 -8.41
N ILE A 367 -16.17 -11.58 -9.43
CA ILE A 367 -15.40 -10.33 -9.39
C ILE A 367 -16.14 -9.19 -10.11
N LEU A 368 -15.83 -7.97 -9.70
CA LEU A 368 -15.93 -6.80 -10.57
C LEU A 368 -14.60 -6.63 -11.31
N ARG A 369 -14.63 -6.38 -12.62
CA ARG A 369 -13.44 -6.11 -13.43
C ARG A 369 -13.60 -4.89 -14.32
N SER A 370 -12.50 -4.19 -14.58
CA SER A 370 -12.45 -3.08 -15.54
C SER A 370 -12.67 -3.54 -16.99
N THR A 371 -13.42 -2.77 -17.78
CA THR A 371 -13.77 -3.10 -19.18
C THR A 371 -13.30 -2.08 -20.23
N GLY A 372 -12.82 -0.91 -19.82
CA GLY A 372 -12.30 0.13 -20.73
C GLY A 372 -10.78 0.29 -20.70
N ASP A 373 -10.20 0.87 -21.77
CA ASP A 373 -8.76 1.14 -21.97
C ASP A 373 -8.18 2.25 -21.04
N LYS A 374 -8.70 2.39 -19.82
CA LYS A 374 -8.20 3.33 -18.81
C LYS A 374 -6.85 2.88 -18.26
N LYS A 375 -6.01 3.86 -17.91
CA LYS A 375 -4.82 3.63 -17.09
C LYS A 375 -5.17 3.75 -15.61
N TYR A 376 -4.67 2.82 -14.82
CA TYR A 376 -4.83 2.80 -13.37
C TYR A 376 -3.45 2.90 -12.71
N TYR A 377 -3.32 3.87 -11.80
CA TYR A 377 -2.12 4.09 -10.98
C TYR A 377 -2.29 3.56 -9.56
N GLY A 378 -3.39 2.84 -9.30
CA GLY A 378 -3.69 2.21 -8.03
C GLY A 378 -5.19 2.07 -7.79
N GLY A 379 -5.54 1.73 -6.56
CA GLY A 379 -6.90 1.52 -6.09
C GLY A 379 -6.98 0.44 -5.02
N GLY A 380 -8.19 0.07 -4.62
CA GLY A 380 -8.39 -0.92 -3.57
C GLY A 380 -9.84 -1.14 -3.17
N MET A 381 -10.02 -1.86 -2.07
CA MET A 381 -11.32 -2.24 -1.53
C MET A 381 -11.27 -2.48 -0.01
N HIS A 382 -12.44 -2.49 0.61
CA HIS A 382 -12.67 -3.01 1.95
C HIS A 382 -13.48 -4.31 1.82
N THR A 383 -12.85 -5.46 2.00
CA THR A 383 -13.49 -6.79 1.85
C THR A 383 -13.85 -7.41 3.21
N THR A 384 -14.94 -8.14 3.27
CA THR A 384 -15.30 -8.99 4.42
C THR A 384 -14.33 -10.15 4.54
N VAL A 385 -13.65 -10.30 5.67
CA VAL A 385 -12.82 -11.49 5.92
C VAL A 385 -13.71 -12.62 6.40
N TYR A 386 -13.75 -13.73 5.68
CA TYR A 386 -14.45 -14.96 6.06
C TYR A 386 -13.48 -16.13 6.18
N LYS A 387 -13.93 -17.19 6.86
CA LYS A 387 -13.19 -18.44 7.06
C LYS A 387 -13.97 -19.64 6.49
N PRO A 388 -14.10 -19.76 5.15
CA PRO A 388 -14.78 -20.88 4.51
C PRO A 388 -14.08 -22.22 4.81
N VAL A 389 -14.85 -23.32 4.79
CA VAL A 389 -14.29 -24.67 4.91
C VAL A 389 -13.71 -25.09 3.55
N VAL A 390 -12.40 -25.35 3.52
CA VAL A 390 -11.63 -25.68 2.30
C VAL A 390 -10.92 -27.02 2.51
N HIS A 391 -10.73 -27.81 1.44
CA HIS A 391 -10.05 -29.11 1.51
C HIS A 391 -8.63 -29.09 0.90
N ASP A 392 -7.90 -30.22 0.98
CA ASP A 392 -6.54 -30.31 0.43
C ASP A 392 -6.52 -30.13 -1.10
N ARG A 393 -5.54 -29.37 -1.57
CA ARG A 393 -5.37 -28.85 -2.95
C ARG A 393 -6.47 -27.90 -3.41
N GLN A 394 -7.21 -27.29 -2.47
CA GLN A 394 -8.11 -26.17 -2.75
C GLN A 394 -7.64 -24.88 -2.04
N TYR A 395 -8.10 -23.73 -2.51
CA TYR A 395 -8.06 -22.46 -1.76
C TYR A 395 -9.31 -21.62 -2.01
N SER A 396 -9.59 -20.69 -1.11
CA SER A 396 -10.64 -19.68 -1.25
C SER A 396 -10.16 -18.34 -0.74
N SER A 397 -10.42 -17.26 -1.48
CA SER A 397 -9.83 -15.94 -1.25
C SER A 397 -10.76 -14.78 -1.59
N SER A 398 -10.41 -13.59 -1.11
CA SER A 398 -10.83 -12.33 -1.70
C SER A 398 -9.63 -11.41 -1.89
N ARG A 399 -9.49 -10.86 -3.10
CA ARG A 399 -8.32 -10.11 -3.54
C ARG A 399 -8.67 -8.91 -4.42
N VAL A 400 -7.82 -7.89 -4.35
CA VAL A 400 -7.68 -6.85 -5.39
C VAL A 400 -6.48 -7.21 -6.25
N LYS A 401 -6.57 -7.01 -7.56
CA LYS A 401 -5.47 -7.24 -8.51
C LYS A 401 -5.39 -6.13 -9.54
N PHE A 402 -4.16 -5.75 -9.88
CA PHE A 402 -3.81 -4.89 -11.01
C PHE A 402 -2.94 -5.66 -12.00
N GLN A 403 -3.12 -5.42 -13.30
CA GLN A 403 -2.39 -6.11 -14.37
C GLN A 403 -2.05 -5.16 -15.54
N ASN A 404 -0.94 -5.42 -16.21
CA ASN A 404 -0.64 -4.90 -17.54
C ASN A 404 0.20 -5.91 -18.34
N GLY A 405 -0.35 -6.40 -19.44
CA GLY A 405 0.26 -7.46 -20.24
C GLY A 405 0.46 -8.74 -19.41
N PRO A 406 1.68 -9.29 -19.34
CA PRO A 406 1.98 -10.48 -18.54
C PRO A 406 2.14 -10.20 -17.04
N ASP A 407 2.37 -8.94 -16.65
CA ASP A 407 2.69 -8.60 -15.27
C ASP A 407 1.41 -8.32 -14.47
N SER A 408 1.29 -8.91 -13.27
CA SER A 408 0.19 -8.59 -12.35
C SER A 408 0.62 -8.63 -10.88
N ILE A 409 -0.05 -7.82 -10.06
CA ILE A 409 0.12 -7.78 -8.61
C ILE A 409 -1.26 -7.90 -7.95
N ALA A 410 -1.35 -8.73 -6.93
CA ALA A 410 -2.57 -8.94 -6.15
C ALA A 410 -2.28 -8.99 -4.65
N ALA A 411 -3.24 -8.53 -3.85
CA ALA A 411 -3.22 -8.64 -2.40
C ALA A 411 -4.63 -8.91 -1.85
N GLY A 412 -4.72 -9.66 -0.76
CA GLY A 412 -6.01 -10.08 -0.22
C GLY A 412 -5.94 -10.92 1.05
N TRP A 413 -7.06 -11.57 1.36
CA TRP A 413 -7.09 -12.67 2.33
C TRP A 413 -7.35 -14.01 1.63
N VAL A 414 -6.81 -15.10 2.17
CA VAL A 414 -6.96 -16.46 1.64
C VAL A 414 -7.05 -17.50 2.75
N VAL A 415 -7.82 -18.56 2.52
CA VAL A 415 -7.78 -19.82 3.26
C VAL A 415 -7.18 -20.88 2.34
N ASN A 416 -6.02 -21.44 2.71
CA ASN A 416 -5.32 -22.48 1.95
C ASN A 416 -4.69 -23.53 2.89
N PRO A 417 -5.45 -24.57 3.29
CA PRO A 417 -4.97 -25.60 4.21
C PRO A 417 -3.82 -26.43 3.65
N SER A 418 -3.67 -26.47 2.33
CA SER A 418 -2.58 -27.17 1.64
C SER A 418 -1.21 -26.53 1.90
N LEU A 419 -1.19 -25.21 2.12
CA LEU A 419 0.03 -24.41 2.27
C LEU A 419 0.33 -24.09 3.75
N TYR A 420 -0.71 -23.80 4.54
CA TYR A 420 -0.54 -23.36 5.93
C TYR A 420 -0.78 -24.46 6.97
N HIS A 421 -1.33 -25.61 6.57
CA HIS A 421 -1.75 -26.73 7.44
C HIS A 421 -2.83 -26.37 8.47
N ASP A 422 -3.49 -25.23 8.29
CA ASP A 422 -4.60 -24.73 9.09
C ASP A 422 -5.77 -24.26 8.20
N GLY A 423 -6.90 -23.92 8.82
CA GLY A 423 -8.06 -23.38 8.12
C GLY A 423 -8.21 -21.86 8.22
N GLU A 424 -7.17 -21.12 8.64
CA GLU A 424 -7.28 -19.70 8.97
C GLU A 424 -7.27 -18.80 7.72
N ALA A 425 -7.96 -17.66 7.82
CA ALA A 425 -7.88 -16.61 6.81
C ALA A 425 -6.60 -15.80 7.03
N ARG A 426 -5.68 -15.80 6.06
CA ARG A 426 -4.36 -15.17 6.16
C ARG A 426 -4.16 -14.09 5.10
N LEU A 427 -3.37 -13.05 5.41
CA LEU A 427 -2.90 -12.06 4.44
C LEU A 427 -1.99 -12.72 3.42
N PHE A 428 -2.28 -12.57 2.13
CA PHE A 428 -1.39 -13.01 1.06
C PHE A 428 -1.15 -11.93 0.02
N ILE A 429 -0.07 -12.11 -0.75
CA ILE A 429 0.17 -11.40 -2.00
C ILE A 429 0.48 -12.40 -3.12
N TYR A 430 0.12 -12.04 -4.35
CA TYR A 430 0.51 -12.79 -5.54
C TYR A 430 1.14 -11.85 -6.57
N THR A 431 2.25 -12.27 -7.15
CA THR A 431 3.00 -11.50 -8.16
C THR A 431 3.18 -12.38 -9.38
N ILE A 432 2.90 -11.84 -10.56
CA ILE A 432 3.34 -12.42 -11.83
C ILE A 432 4.19 -11.35 -12.51
N THR A 433 5.36 -11.75 -12.98
CA THR A 433 6.16 -11.00 -13.95
C THR A 433 6.26 -11.80 -15.24
N LYS A 434 6.64 -11.16 -16.34
CA LYS A 434 6.93 -11.81 -17.64
C LYS A 434 7.72 -13.12 -17.54
N ASP A 435 8.70 -13.20 -16.62
CA ASP A 435 9.66 -14.31 -16.55
C ASP A 435 9.49 -15.20 -15.29
N SER A 436 8.57 -14.87 -14.37
CA SER A 436 8.38 -15.63 -13.11
C SER A 436 7.05 -15.34 -12.39
N SER A 437 6.54 -16.32 -11.65
CA SER A 437 5.49 -16.12 -10.64
C SER A 437 6.06 -16.11 -9.23
N CYS A 438 5.31 -15.50 -8.31
CA CYS A 438 5.63 -15.54 -6.89
C CYS A 438 4.39 -15.43 -5.99
N TYR A 439 4.14 -16.51 -5.25
CA TYR A 439 3.32 -16.49 -4.04
C TYR A 439 4.08 -15.90 -2.84
N ASN A 440 3.49 -14.90 -2.18
CA ASN A 440 4.03 -14.19 -1.03
C ASN A 440 5.47 -13.65 -1.24
N VAL A 441 6.35 -13.93 -0.28
CA VAL A 441 7.79 -13.58 -0.29
C VAL A 441 8.67 -14.83 -0.34
N TYR A 442 8.12 -15.96 -0.81
CA TYR A 442 8.85 -17.21 -1.05
C TYR A 442 9.76 -17.15 -2.30
N CYS A 443 9.94 -15.95 -2.85
CA CYS A 443 10.70 -15.65 -4.06
C CYS A 443 11.08 -14.15 -4.08
N PRO A 444 12.14 -13.75 -4.81
CA PRO A 444 12.63 -12.37 -4.77
C PRO A 444 11.77 -11.42 -5.62
N GLY A 445 11.41 -10.26 -5.07
CA GLY A 445 10.74 -9.18 -5.82
C GLY A 445 10.01 -8.17 -4.94
N PHE A 446 9.14 -8.65 -4.05
CA PHE A 446 8.43 -7.79 -3.09
C PHE A 446 9.31 -7.47 -1.88
N VAL A 447 9.47 -6.19 -1.56
CA VAL A 447 10.27 -5.68 -0.45
C VAL A 447 9.34 -5.35 0.72
N ILE A 448 9.47 -6.06 1.84
CA ILE A 448 8.77 -5.74 3.09
C ILE A 448 9.44 -4.51 3.73
N VAL A 449 8.64 -3.59 4.27
CA VAL A 449 9.11 -2.47 5.10
C VAL A 449 8.50 -2.46 6.51
N SER A 450 7.34 -3.08 6.71
CA SER A 450 6.72 -3.19 8.03
C SER A 450 7.47 -4.18 8.91
N HIS A 451 7.69 -3.79 10.17
CA HIS A 451 8.25 -4.64 11.22
C HIS A 451 7.14 -5.29 12.09
N ASP A 452 5.90 -4.81 11.98
CA ASP A 452 4.75 -5.13 12.83
C ASP A 452 3.65 -5.96 12.13
N ILE A 453 3.61 -5.96 10.79
CA ILE A 453 2.60 -6.65 9.96
C ILE A 453 3.30 -7.67 9.05
N PRO A 454 3.26 -8.97 9.38
CA PRO A 454 3.83 -9.99 8.52
C PRO A 454 2.90 -10.37 7.37
N ILE A 455 3.49 -10.67 6.20
CA ILE A 455 2.83 -11.52 5.21
C ILE A 455 2.49 -12.87 5.87
N ASP A 456 1.39 -13.49 5.47
CA ASP A 456 0.79 -14.68 6.07
C ASP A 456 0.20 -14.48 7.48
N THR A 457 0.06 -13.24 7.98
CA THR A 457 -0.64 -12.98 9.25
C THR A 457 -2.07 -13.51 9.22
N ILE A 458 -2.50 -14.16 10.30
CA ILE A 458 -3.88 -14.61 10.52
C ILE A 458 -4.76 -13.39 10.81
N PHE A 459 -5.88 -13.28 10.11
CA PHE A 459 -6.98 -12.37 10.43
C PHE A 459 -7.89 -13.01 11.48
N GLN A 460 -7.94 -12.44 12.68
CA GLN A 460 -8.87 -12.86 13.73
C GLN A 460 -9.29 -11.66 14.58
N PRO A 461 -10.59 -11.53 14.95
CA PRO A 461 -11.74 -12.34 14.53
C PRO A 461 -12.10 -12.21 13.04
N VAL A 462 -12.86 -13.18 12.54
CA VAL A 462 -13.40 -13.27 11.16
C VAL A 462 -14.92 -13.09 11.15
N SER A 463 -15.46 -12.71 10.00
CA SER A 463 -16.91 -12.47 9.80
C SER A 463 -17.72 -13.75 10.00
N GLN A 464 -18.93 -13.57 10.54
CA GLN A 464 -19.94 -14.61 10.67
C GLN A 464 -21.21 -14.17 9.95
N ARG A 465 -21.74 -15.05 9.10
CA ARG A 465 -22.96 -14.79 8.34
C ARG A 465 -24.14 -14.56 9.29
N GLY A 466 -24.87 -13.45 9.09
CA GLY A 466 -25.96 -13.01 9.97
C GLY A 466 -25.50 -12.47 11.33
N GLY A 467 -24.19 -12.40 11.59
CA GLY A 467 -23.59 -12.05 12.87
C GLY A 467 -22.66 -10.84 12.79
N ALA A 468 -21.51 -10.92 13.46
CA ALA A 468 -20.50 -9.87 13.43
C ALA A 468 -19.71 -9.90 12.11
N ILE A 469 -19.60 -8.76 11.44
CA ILE A 469 -18.85 -8.59 10.19
C ILE A 469 -17.53 -7.87 10.47
N PHE A 470 -16.43 -8.46 9.99
CA PHE A 470 -15.08 -7.93 10.13
C PHE A 470 -14.50 -7.63 8.74
N LEU A 471 -14.22 -6.34 8.52
CA LEU A 471 -13.70 -5.82 7.26
C LEU A 471 -12.18 -5.69 7.32
N GLN A 472 -11.54 -5.91 6.17
CA GLN A 472 -10.13 -5.64 5.96
C GLN A 472 -9.94 -4.77 4.71
N ARG A 473 -9.16 -3.70 4.86
CA ARG A 473 -8.78 -2.80 3.76
C ARG A 473 -7.53 -3.32 3.07
N PHE A 474 -7.56 -3.41 1.75
CA PHE A 474 -6.40 -3.64 0.89
C PHE A 474 -6.35 -2.56 -0.17
N PHE A 475 -5.21 -1.91 -0.32
CA PHE A 475 -5.02 -0.82 -1.27
C PHE A 475 -3.62 -0.88 -1.87
N ILE A 476 -3.51 -0.81 -3.19
CA ILE A 476 -2.26 -0.87 -3.95
C ILE A 476 -2.18 0.42 -4.77
N HIS A 477 -1.04 1.10 -4.75
CA HIS A 477 -0.85 2.31 -5.56
C HIS A 477 0.59 2.50 -5.99
N LYS A 478 0.79 3.14 -7.13
CA LYS A 478 2.11 3.56 -7.59
C LYS A 478 2.50 4.85 -6.86
N ASP A 479 3.57 4.80 -6.08
CA ASP A 479 4.12 5.95 -5.37
C ASP A 479 4.68 6.98 -6.37
N VAL A 480 4.35 8.26 -6.18
CA VAL A 480 4.64 9.30 -7.19
C VAL A 480 6.11 9.76 -7.21
N VAL A 481 6.93 9.34 -6.25
CA VAL A 481 8.34 9.77 -6.11
C VAL A 481 9.29 8.69 -6.63
N THR A 482 9.11 7.47 -6.14
CA THR A 482 9.86 6.27 -6.56
C THR A 482 9.32 5.70 -7.87
N GLY A 483 8.01 5.80 -8.10
CA GLY A 483 7.31 5.06 -9.15
C GLY A 483 7.05 3.59 -8.82
N ASP A 484 7.32 3.14 -7.59
CA ASP A 484 7.16 1.72 -7.19
C ASP A 484 5.74 1.46 -6.65
N TRP A 485 5.26 0.21 -6.72
CA TRP A 485 3.90 -0.15 -6.30
C TRP A 485 3.85 -0.49 -4.81
N VAL A 486 3.17 0.31 -4.02
CA VAL A 486 3.11 0.22 -2.56
C VAL A 486 1.83 -0.47 -2.09
N LEU A 487 1.97 -1.50 -1.27
CA LEU A 487 0.87 -2.20 -0.60
C LEU A 487 0.56 -1.56 0.76
N VAL A 488 -0.68 -1.08 0.90
CA VAL A 488 -1.25 -0.48 2.10
C VAL A 488 -2.37 -1.36 2.64
N VAL A 489 -2.33 -1.65 3.94
CA VAL A 489 -3.23 -2.60 4.60
C VAL A 489 -3.84 -1.97 5.86
N GLY A 490 -5.15 -2.20 6.05
CA GLY A 490 -5.88 -1.77 7.24
C GLY A 490 -6.36 -0.31 7.21
N PHE A 491 -7.15 0.06 8.21
CA PHE A 491 -7.80 1.37 8.31
C PHE A 491 -6.85 2.49 8.77
N GLU A 492 -5.73 2.12 9.40
CA GLU A 492 -4.62 3.01 9.75
C GLU A 492 -3.69 3.32 8.55
N ASN A 493 -4.00 2.81 7.35
CA ASN A 493 -3.19 2.97 6.13
C ASN A 493 -1.71 2.59 6.34
N LYS A 494 -1.46 1.46 7.01
CA LYS A 494 -0.11 0.93 7.25
C LYS A 494 0.49 0.41 5.94
N VAL A 495 1.66 0.92 5.57
CA VAL A 495 2.46 0.35 4.46
C VAL A 495 3.08 -0.96 4.93
N VAL A 496 2.84 -2.05 4.20
CA VAL A 496 3.43 -3.38 4.51
C VAL A 496 4.74 -3.58 3.75
N GLY A 497 4.74 -3.20 2.47
CA GLY A 497 5.86 -3.38 1.54
C GLY A 497 5.51 -2.88 0.15
N PHE A 498 6.39 -3.14 -0.81
CA PHE A 498 6.26 -2.62 -2.17
C PHE A 498 6.90 -3.54 -3.22
N TRP A 499 6.42 -3.45 -4.46
CA TRP A 499 7.04 -4.03 -5.65
C TRP A 499 7.79 -2.93 -6.42
N PRO A 500 9.14 -2.99 -6.50
CA PRO A 500 9.93 -2.12 -7.37
C PRO A 500 9.48 -2.21 -8.82
N LYS A 501 9.24 -1.07 -9.48
CA LYS A 501 8.79 -1.03 -10.90
C LYS A 501 9.75 -1.74 -11.85
N THR A 502 11.02 -1.82 -11.48
CA THR A 502 12.14 -2.45 -12.23
C THR A 502 12.10 -3.98 -12.26
N ILE A 503 11.12 -4.63 -11.62
CA ILE A 503 10.85 -6.07 -11.81
C ILE A 503 9.78 -6.33 -12.88
N PHE A 504 9.11 -5.29 -13.38
CA PHE A 504 8.00 -5.38 -14.34
C PHE A 504 8.37 -4.84 -15.72
N THR A 505 7.53 -5.17 -16.70
CA THR A 505 7.59 -4.72 -18.09
C THR A 505 6.39 -3.84 -18.48
N GLY A 506 5.16 -4.32 -18.28
CA GLY A 506 3.92 -3.54 -18.44
C GLY A 506 3.59 -2.72 -17.19
N LEU A 507 3.62 -3.36 -16.01
CA LEU A 507 3.43 -2.66 -14.72
C LEU A 507 4.60 -1.72 -14.35
N TYR A 508 5.59 -1.54 -15.22
CA TYR A 508 6.61 -0.49 -15.05
C TYR A 508 5.99 0.91 -15.03
N ASP A 509 4.96 1.15 -15.85
CA ASP A 509 4.33 2.47 -15.98
C ASP A 509 2.92 2.57 -15.38
N PHE A 510 1.97 1.72 -15.78
CA PHE A 510 0.60 1.73 -15.28
C PHE A 510 -0.03 0.34 -15.36
N ALA A 511 -1.12 0.12 -14.64
CA ALA A 511 -2.01 -1.01 -14.88
C ALA A 511 -3.06 -0.61 -15.93
N ASN A 512 -3.42 -1.51 -16.86
CA ASN A 512 -4.54 -1.30 -17.80
C ASN A 512 -5.74 -2.20 -17.48
N TYR A 513 -5.63 -3.01 -16.43
CA TYR A 513 -6.69 -3.87 -15.94
C TYR A 513 -6.68 -3.90 -14.41
N ALA A 514 -7.87 -3.85 -13.82
CA ALA A 514 -8.10 -3.90 -12.38
C ALA A 514 -9.31 -4.81 -12.08
N GLU A 515 -9.22 -5.61 -11.01
CA GLU A 515 -10.34 -6.45 -10.54
C GLU A 515 -10.38 -6.60 -9.01
N TRP A 516 -11.59 -6.79 -8.49
CA TRP A 516 -11.91 -6.91 -7.06
C TRP A 516 -12.99 -7.97 -6.85
N GLY A 517 -12.83 -8.84 -5.86
CA GLY A 517 -13.87 -9.80 -5.48
C GLY A 517 -13.30 -11.09 -4.89
N GLY A 518 -13.92 -12.22 -5.24
CA GLY A 518 -13.52 -13.54 -4.77
C GLY A 518 -12.89 -14.42 -5.87
N GLU A 519 -11.92 -15.24 -5.48
CA GLU A 519 -11.31 -16.27 -6.31
C GLU A 519 -11.13 -17.56 -5.48
N VAL A 520 -11.44 -18.69 -6.10
CA VAL A 520 -11.22 -20.03 -5.55
C VAL A 520 -10.41 -20.90 -6.50
N TYR A 521 -9.84 -21.98 -5.96
CA TYR A 521 -9.28 -23.07 -6.76
C TYR A 521 -9.76 -24.44 -6.29
N SER A 522 -10.03 -25.32 -7.24
CA SER A 522 -10.32 -26.74 -7.07
C SER A 522 -9.69 -27.57 -8.20
N PRO A 523 -9.11 -28.76 -7.92
CA PRO A 523 -8.63 -29.65 -8.98
C PRO A 523 -9.79 -30.11 -9.87
N TYR A 524 -9.53 -30.31 -11.16
CA TYR A 524 -10.56 -30.74 -12.12
C TYR A 524 -11.27 -32.03 -11.66
N GLY A 525 -12.60 -32.01 -11.63
CA GLY A 525 -13.44 -33.12 -11.16
C GLY A 525 -13.61 -33.20 -9.64
N VAL A 526 -13.22 -32.16 -8.89
CA VAL A 526 -13.52 -31.97 -7.46
C VAL A 526 -14.49 -30.78 -7.33
N ASP A 527 -15.50 -30.90 -6.46
CA ASP A 527 -16.43 -29.81 -6.20
C ASP A 527 -15.70 -28.54 -5.70
N PRO A 528 -15.95 -27.35 -6.29
CA PRO A 528 -15.34 -26.09 -5.87
C PRO A 528 -15.60 -25.72 -4.40
N PRO A 529 -14.70 -24.98 -3.72
CA PRO A 529 -14.87 -24.63 -2.31
C PRO A 529 -15.79 -23.40 -2.09
N PRO A 530 -16.31 -23.18 -0.88
CA PRO A 530 -17.10 -22.00 -0.55
C PRO A 530 -16.30 -20.69 -0.71
N MET A 531 -16.93 -19.67 -1.29
CA MET A 531 -16.37 -18.33 -1.51
C MET A 531 -17.16 -17.29 -0.70
N GLY A 532 -16.49 -16.27 -0.16
CA GLY A 532 -17.14 -15.23 0.66
C GLY A 532 -17.79 -15.83 1.90
N SER A 533 -19.07 -15.53 2.14
CA SER A 533 -19.87 -16.15 3.22
C SER A 533 -20.23 -17.63 2.96
N GLY A 534 -19.89 -18.17 1.79
CA GLY A 534 -20.22 -19.52 1.36
C GLY A 534 -21.61 -19.67 0.74
N CYS A 535 -22.45 -18.64 0.82
CA CYS A 535 -23.78 -18.59 0.21
C CYS A 535 -23.73 -17.85 -1.13
N ARG A 536 -24.76 -18.06 -1.97
CA ARG A 536 -25.02 -17.19 -3.12
C ARG A 536 -25.53 -15.84 -2.56
N PRO A 537 -24.98 -14.69 -2.97
CA PRO A 537 -25.41 -13.39 -2.46
C PRO A 537 -26.88 -13.12 -2.76
N VAL A 538 -27.53 -12.38 -1.86
CA VAL A 538 -28.97 -12.04 -1.89
C VAL A 538 -29.24 -10.53 -1.85
N GLY A 539 -28.21 -9.71 -1.68
CA GLY A 539 -28.33 -8.25 -1.55
C GLY A 539 -28.36 -7.76 -0.10
N ASP A 540 -27.81 -8.53 0.85
CA ASP A 540 -27.72 -8.14 2.26
C ASP A 540 -26.29 -8.29 2.78
N VAL A 541 -25.64 -7.14 3.03
CA VAL A 541 -24.30 -7.02 3.65
C VAL A 541 -24.15 -7.65 5.04
N LYS A 542 -25.23 -8.15 5.66
CA LYS A 542 -25.15 -9.00 6.87
C LYS A 542 -25.03 -10.49 6.55
N LEU A 543 -25.49 -10.92 5.38
CA LEU A 543 -25.58 -12.32 4.95
C LEU A 543 -24.50 -12.71 3.94
N ASP A 544 -23.98 -11.73 3.20
CA ASP A 544 -23.19 -11.97 2.00
C ASP A 544 -21.69 -11.76 2.25
N GLY A 545 -20.86 -12.30 1.35
CA GLY A 545 -19.46 -11.87 1.21
C GLY A 545 -19.44 -10.62 0.33
N TYR A 546 -18.66 -9.60 0.68
CA TYR A 546 -18.63 -8.38 -0.14
C TYR A 546 -17.30 -7.62 -0.09
N ALA A 547 -17.07 -6.87 -1.15
CA ALA A 547 -16.07 -5.82 -1.28
C ALA A 547 -16.80 -4.49 -1.45
N LYS A 548 -16.48 -3.50 -0.62
CA LYS A 548 -17.06 -2.15 -0.66
C LYS A 548 -15.99 -1.07 -0.79
N GLN A 549 -16.41 0.16 -1.05
CA GLN A 549 -15.51 1.31 -1.26
C GLN A 549 -14.45 0.98 -2.32
N ILE A 550 -14.90 0.35 -3.42
CA ILE A 550 -14.06 0.05 -4.58
C ILE A 550 -13.59 1.37 -5.17
N THR A 551 -12.28 1.47 -5.38
CA THR A 551 -11.59 2.70 -5.77
C THR A 551 -10.53 2.41 -6.81
N VAL A 552 -10.28 3.37 -7.70
CA VAL A 552 -9.12 3.42 -8.61
C VAL A 552 -8.42 4.77 -8.51
N ILE A 553 -7.18 4.84 -9.00
CA ILE A 553 -6.44 6.10 -9.17
C ILE A 553 -6.22 6.35 -10.67
N ASP A 554 -6.63 7.52 -11.14
CA ASP A 554 -6.46 7.97 -12.53
C ASP A 554 -5.05 8.52 -12.83
N GLU A 555 -4.81 8.97 -14.07
CA GLU A 555 -3.50 9.47 -14.51
C GLU A 555 -3.13 10.86 -13.96
N ASP A 556 -4.09 11.60 -13.40
CA ASP A 556 -3.85 12.83 -12.63
C ASP A 556 -3.51 12.53 -11.15
N GLY A 557 -3.46 11.25 -10.75
CA GLY A 557 -3.23 10.81 -9.37
C GLY A 557 -4.45 10.98 -8.47
N LYS A 558 -5.63 11.24 -9.04
CA LYS A 558 -6.87 11.46 -8.31
C LYS A 558 -7.58 10.12 -8.06
N VAL A 559 -8.13 9.98 -6.86
CA VAL A 559 -8.92 8.80 -6.47
C VAL A 559 -10.34 8.93 -7.04
N ASP A 560 -10.73 7.97 -7.85
CA ASP A 560 -12.12 7.73 -8.23
C ASP A 560 -12.74 6.71 -7.26
N TYR A 561 -13.94 7.04 -6.78
CA TYR A 561 -14.73 6.26 -5.82
C TYR A 561 -15.99 5.66 -6.47
N ASP A 562 -16.18 5.87 -7.77
CA ASP A 562 -17.33 5.42 -8.54
C ASP A 562 -16.92 4.96 -9.97
N PRO A 563 -16.07 3.91 -10.09
CA PRO A 563 -15.46 3.53 -11.36
C PRO A 563 -16.50 3.05 -12.39
N SER A 564 -16.79 3.93 -13.35
CA SER A 564 -17.83 3.75 -14.37
C SER A 564 -17.62 2.59 -15.35
N ASP A 565 -16.36 2.19 -15.59
CA ASP A 565 -15.99 1.31 -16.70
C ASP A 565 -15.66 -0.09 -16.16
N CYS A 566 -16.62 -0.67 -15.44
CA CYS A 566 -16.50 -1.97 -14.78
C CYS A 566 -17.71 -2.85 -15.07
N GLU A 567 -17.50 -4.17 -15.12
CA GLU A 567 -18.56 -5.17 -15.23
C GLU A 567 -18.43 -6.26 -14.15
N ALA A 568 -19.55 -6.92 -13.86
CA ALA A 568 -19.61 -8.07 -12.96
C ALA A 568 -19.37 -9.36 -13.77
N TYR A 569 -18.42 -10.19 -13.32
CA TYR A 569 -18.04 -11.44 -13.98
C TYR A 569 -17.92 -12.60 -12.98
N SER A 570 -18.57 -13.72 -13.26
CA SER A 570 -18.44 -14.97 -12.48
C SER A 570 -18.74 -16.23 -13.29
N ASP A 571 -18.13 -17.34 -12.89
CA ASP A 571 -18.48 -18.70 -13.31
C ASP A 571 -19.91 -19.10 -12.86
N ASP A 572 -20.55 -20.05 -13.57
CA ASP A 572 -21.91 -20.55 -13.29
C ASP A 572 -22.12 -21.06 -11.83
N MET A 573 -21.05 -21.54 -11.19
CA MET A 573 -21.04 -22.07 -9.82
C MET A 573 -21.08 -20.97 -8.74
N TYR A 574 -20.74 -19.75 -9.11
CA TYR A 574 -20.64 -18.58 -8.24
C TYR A 574 -21.59 -17.48 -8.70
N THR A 575 -21.60 -16.36 -8.00
CA THR A 575 -22.38 -15.18 -8.37
C THR A 575 -21.74 -13.96 -7.77
N VAL A 576 -21.68 -12.91 -8.59
CA VAL A 576 -21.40 -11.54 -8.18
C VAL A 576 -22.65 -10.68 -8.38
N ILE A 577 -22.95 -9.83 -7.41
CA ILE A 577 -23.93 -8.74 -7.53
C ILE A 577 -23.15 -7.44 -7.48
N ASN A 578 -23.18 -6.66 -8.57
CA ASN A 578 -22.78 -5.27 -8.52
C ASN A 578 -23.99 -4.44 -8.06
N GLN A 579 -23.89 -3.75 -6.92
CA GLN A 579 -24.90 -2.77 -6.49
C GLN A 579 -24.53 -1.34 -6.90
N GLU A 580 -23.42 -1.15 -7.63
CA GLU A 580 -22.87 0.16 -8.00
C GLU A 580 -22.70 1.05 -6.75
N ASN A 581 -22.82 2.37 -6.90
CA ASN A 581 -22.64 3.32 -5.80
C ASN A 581 -23.89 3.43 -4.92
N VAL A 582 -23.96 2.57 -3.91
CA VAL A 582 -25.00 2.56 -2.86
C VAL A 582 -24.90 3.80 -1.94
N GLY A 583 -23.79 4.53 -2.00
CA GLY A 583 -23.54 5.74 -1.21
C GLY A 583 -23.29 5.47 0.27
N GLY A 584 -23.33 6.55 1.07
CA GLY A 584 -23.11 6.50 2.52
C GLY A 584 -21.76 5.84 2.90
N ASP A 585 -21.81 4.97 3.90
CA ASP A 585 -20.66 4.17 4.38
C ASP A 585 -20.31 2.98 3.45
N LEU A 586 -21.14 2.68 2.44
CA LEU A 586 -20.92 1.56 1.51
C LEU A 586 -20.17 2.01 0.25
N GLN A 587 -20.56 3.14 -0.33
CA GLN A 587 -20.09 3.64 -1.63
C GLN A 587 -20.28 2.56 -2.71
N TYR A 588 -19.33 2.38 -3.64
CA TYR A 588 -19.37 1.30 -4.62
C TYR A 588 -19.30 -0.08 -3.92
N LEU A 589 -20.34 -0.91 -4.08
CA LEU A 589 -20.52 -2.19 -3.40
C LEU A 589 -20.66 -3.36 -4.39
N VAL A 590 -19.90 -4.43 -4.13
CA VAL A 590 -19.93 -5.69 -4.88
C VAL A 590 -20.01 -6.86 -3.92
N GLU A 591 -21.08 -7.64 -3.99
CA GLU A 591 -21.30 -8.85 -3.19
C GLU A 591 -20.94 -10.10 -4.02
N PHE A 592 -20.31 -11.10 -3.41
CA PHE A 592 -19.85 -12.30 -4.10
C PHE A 592 -19.93 -13.56 -3.20
N GLY A 593 -20.21 -14.70 -3.84
CA GLY A 593 -20.30 -15.99 -3.17
C GLY A 593 -20.76 -17.11 -4.12
N GLY A 594 -21.14 -18.27 -3.57
CA GLY A 594 -21.48 -19.46 -4.38
C GLY A 594 -22.44 -20.42 -3.67
N ASN A 595 -22.86 -21.48 -4.35
CA ASN A 595 -24.03 -22.28 -3.95
C ASN A 595 -23.78 -23.28 -2.77
N HIS A 596 -22.85 -23.01 -1.86
CA HIS A 596 -22.35 -23.98 -0.87
C HIS A 596 -23.08 -23.95 0.49
N CYS A 597 -23.89 -22.94 0.74
CA CYS A 597 -24.87 -22.98 1.82
C CYS A 597 -25.99 -23.96 1.51
N LEU A 598 -25.97 -25.10 2.19
CA LEU A 598 -27.19 -25.88 2.43
C LEU A 598 -28.28 -24.94 2.94
N ALA A 599 -29.49 -25.04 2.39
CA ALA A 599 -30.56 -24.11 2.73
C ALA A 599 -30.83 -24.14 4.24
N GLU A 600 -30.52 -23.03 4.91
CA GLU A 600 -30.87 -22.81 6.31
C GLU A 600 -32.39 -22.98 6.44
N CYS A 601 -32.80 -24.10 7.05
CA CYS A 601 -34.21 -24.34 7.35
C CYS A 601 -34.66 -23.22 8.29
N LYS A 602 -35.49 -22.31 7.78
CA LYS A 602 -36.01 -21.16 8.54
C LYS A 602 -36.51 -21.65 9.89
N ALA A 603 -35.84 -21.25 10.97
CA ALA A 603 -36.39 -21.37 12.30
C ALA A 603 -37.65 -20.49 12.34
N ASN A 604 -38.77 -21.08 12.76
CA ASN A 604 -40.09 -20.42 12.76
C ASN A 604 -40.18 -19.29 13.79
#